data_AF-A0A7I8W730-F1
#
_entry.id   AF-A0A7I8W730-F1
#
_cell.length_a   1.000
_cell.length_b   1.000
_cell.length_c   1.000
_cell.angle_alpha   90.00
_cell.angle_beta   90.00
_cell.angle_gamma   90.00
#
_symmetry.space_group_name_H-M   'P 1'
#
loop_
_entity.id
_entity.type
_entity.pdbx_description
1 polymer ?
#
loop_
_entity_poly.entity_id
_entity_poly.type
_entity_poly.pdbx_seq_one_letter_code
_entity_poly.pdbx_strand_id
1 'polypeptide(L)'
;MELFLILSLVLSPLYSYQTDYENDCQYKFHVWKPSANALKQLRELEFSLNITQLSIEKELKIDVLHETRHHNRVCLNAVSKFEDSSNLKNVKEINETLRQIIKDVEQVKEDSSYYWAEFLLQIKQLKNSSLSILKSQKDIKEIRRDLGKLKVKVQASKREKNGLRHNHSWNRSALSDLEAEVERLQRYYRELSANTASLASSVSRLRLSTQQIQKEMIRLLTNIGKLDEKSVEDFVRNFASYNTLAGINSKYPKDCNDLFTRGHRVSSVYRVIPDKLTNKFFDVYCHMTDTSGWTVLLRRIDGGTSFKRVWNDYVHGFGNPYGEFWSGNEFMHLLTVNIKCRLRIDMWDFEGNYKYAVYDEFRVDSAESNYRLKIGRYTGNAGNCMSLHDGMMFSTEDNDNDHSERNLAHILEGGWWFKDSFSSFLTGYYYTSGYYNPKDKETDGIIWYTFKEEAGERYSLKRVEMKVQPINYV
;
A
#
# COMPACT_ATOMS: atom_id res chain seq x y z
N MET A 1 -63.00 40.50 38.63
CA MET A 1 -62.62 39.06 38.68
C MET A 1 -62.77 38.36 37.34
N GLU A 2 -63.77 38.71 36.50
CA GLU A 2 -63.98 38.01 35.22
C GLU A 2 -62.88 38.25 34.15
N LEU A 3 -62.27 39.44 34.09
CA LEU A 3 -61.14 39.73 33.18
C LEU A 3 -59.91 38.84 33.44
N PHE A 4 -59.62 38.50 34.71
CA PHE A 4 -58.49 37.64 35.10
C PHE A 4 -58.75 36.16 34.76
N LEU A 5 -60.00 35.70 34.91
CA LEU A 5 -60.42 34.36 34.50
C LEU A 5 -60.37 34.19 32.98
N ILE A 6 -60.80 35.20 32.21
CA ILE A 6 -60.72 35.21 30.74
C ILE A 6 -59.25 35.20 30.28
N LEU A 7 -58.37 36.00 30.89
CA LEU A 7 -56.92 35.98 30.60
C LEU A 7 -56.27 34.61 30.89
N SER A 8 -56.66 33.91 31.97
CA SER A 8 -56.13 32.59 32.29
C SER A 8 -56.62 31.46 31.36
N LEU A 9 -57.89 31.49 30.95
CA LEU A 9 -58.49 30.49 30.05
C LEU A 9 -58.00 30.64 28.60
N VAL A 10 -57.66 31.85 28.18
CA VAL A 10 -57.19 32.18 26.82
C VAL A 10 -55.69 31.93 26.63
N LEU A 11 -54.88 32.01 27.70
CA LEU A 11 -53.44 31.70 27.64
C LEU A 11 -53.14 30.19 27.75
N SER A 12 -54.08 29.39 28.26
CA SER A 12 -53.90 27.96 28.48
C SER A 12 -53.61 27.11 27.21
N PRO A 13 -54.15 27.41 26.01
CA PRO A 13 -53.87 26.62 24.78
C PRO A 13 -52.51 26.88 24.14
N LEU A 14 -51.73 27.87 24.60
CA LEU A 14 -50.40 28.19 24.05
C LEU A 14 -49.29 27.23 24.54
N TYR A 15 -49.62 26.33 25.46
CA TYR A 15 -48.71 25.34 26.04
C TYR A 15 -49.19 23.91 25.75
N SER A 16 -49.15 23.47 24.48
CA SER A 16 -49.17 22.04 24.18
C SER A 16 -47.76 21.57 23.83
N TYR A 17 -47.20 20.76 24.73
CA TYR A 17 -45.90 20.11 24.54
C TYR A 17 -46.12 18.74 23.91
N GLN A 18 -45.45 18.47 22.78
CA GLN A 18 -45.36 17.13 22.23
C GLN A 18 -43.90 16.83 21.88
N THR A 19 -43.40 15.70 22.37
CA THR A 19 -42.05 15.20 22.12
C THR A 19 -42.06 14.20 20.97
N ASP A 20 -41.36 14.52 19.88
CA ASP A 20 -41.00 13.53 18.85
C ASP A 20 -39.60 13.00 19.14
N TYR A 21 -39.45 11.67 19.15
CA TYR A 21 -38.17 10.98 19.25
C TYR A 21 -37.72 10.55 17.86
N GLU A 22 -36.60 11.09 17.37
CA GLU A 22 -35.81 10.47 16.30
C GLU A 22 -34.33 10.43 16.69
N ASN A 23 -33.79 9.22 16.65
CA ASN A 23 -32.42 8.85 16.99
C ASN A 23 -31.43 9.44 15.96
N ASP A 24 -30.64 10.43 16.36
CA ASP A 24 -29.16 10.43 16.32
C ASP A 24 -28.61 11.84 16.55
N CYS A 25 -27.56 11.92 17.38
CA CYS A 25 -26.81 13.10 17.82
C CYS A 25 -27.49 14.02 18.86
N GLN A 26 -26.93 13.95 20.07
CA GLN A 26 -27.26 14.68 21.29
C GLN A 26 -27.18 16.22 21.13
N TYR A 27 -28.29 16.87 20.80
CA TYR A 27 -28.61 18.23 21.25
C TYR A 27 -30.13 18.37 21.37
N LYS A 28 -30.65 18.51 22.59
CA LYS A 28 -32.06 18.85 22.85
C LYS A 28 -32.31 20.29 22.43
N PHE A 29 -32.80 20.50 21.21
CA PHE A 29 -33.43 21.78 20.86
C PHE A 29 -34.94 21.64 21.04
N HIS A 30 -35.47 22.34 22.04
CA HIS A 30 -36.90 22.56 22.20
C HIS A 30 -37.39 23.45 21.06
N VAL A 31 -37.89 22.85 19.98
CA VAL A 31 -38.44 23.60 18.84
C VAL A 31 -39.90 23.95 19.15
N TRP A 32 -40.14 25.22 19.47
CA TRP A 32 -41.48 25.80 19.50
C TRP A 32 -42.09 25.69 18.08
N LYS A 33 -43.25 25.02 17.93
CA LYS A 33 -44.02 25.00 16.68
C LYS A 33 -45.18 26.02 16.78
N PRO A 34 -44.98 27.32 16.52
CA PRO A 34 -46.07 28.22 16.18
C PRO A 34 -46.55 27.85 14.78
N SER A 35 -47.54 26.95 14.69
CA SER A 35 -48.20 26.69 13.42
C SER A 35 -49.00 27.93 13.01
N ALA A 36 -49.45 27.99 11.76
CA ALA A 36 -50.37 29.03 11.27
C ALA A 36 -51.59 29.25 12.20
N ASN A 37 -51.87 28.30 13.10
CA ASN A 37 -52.83 28.40 14.17
C ASN A 37 -52.55 29.54 15.17
N ALA A 38 -51.29 29.86 15.48
CA ALA A 38 -50.96 30.95 16.41
C ALA A 38 -51.28 32.34 15.81
N LEU A 39 -51.01 32.57 14.52
CA LEU A 39 -51.43 33.79 13.84
C LEU A 39 -52.95 33.89 13.69
N LYS A 40 -53.62 32.75 13.50
CA LYS A 40 -55.08 32.68 13.47
C LYS A 40 -55.67 33.02 14.85
N GLN A 41 -55.17 32.40 15.91
CA GLN A 41 -55.54 32.68 17.30
C GLN A 41 -55.30 34.14 17.68
N LEU A 42 -54.16 34.73 17.29
CA LEU A 42 -53.89 36.16 17.53
C LEU A 42 -54.86 37.08 16.77
N ARG A 43 -55.28 36.73 15.54
CA ARG A 43 -56.31 37.50 14.81
C ARG A 43 -57.69 37.36 15.44
N GLU A 44 -58.06 36.17 15.89
CA GLU A 44 -59.32 35.90 16.59
C GLU A 44 -59.37 36.65 17.93
N LEU A 45 -58.26 36.70 18.66
CA LEU A 45 -58.07 37.51 19.85
C LEU A 45 -58.20 39.01 19.55
N GLU A 46 -57.45 39.52 18.58
CA GLU A 46 -57.52 40.93 18.15
C GLU A 46 -58.95 41.33 17.77
N PHE A 47 -59.67 40.47 17.07
CA PHE A 47 -61.07 40.67 16.70
C PHE A 47 -62.02 40.64 17.91
N SER A 48 -61.90 39.66 18.79
CA SER A 48 -62.72 39.52 19.99
C SER A 48 -62.53 40.69 20.96
N LEU A 49 -61.29 41.17 21.10
CA LEU A 49 -60.95 42.32 21.94
C LEU A 49 -61.54 43.61 21.37
N ASN A 50 -61.45 43.83 20.05
CA ASN A 50 -62.08 44.99 19.40
C ASN A 50 -63.60 45.01 19.56
N ILE A 51 -64.28 43.86 19.48
CA ILE A 51 -65.72 43.77 19.74
C ILE A 51 -66.04 44.09 21.21
N THR A 52 -65.21 43.61 22.14
CA THR A 52 -65.37 43.85 23.57
C THR A 52 -65.18 45.33 23.90
N GLN A 53 -64.14 45.98 23.33
CA GLN A 53 -63.92 47.41 23.45
C GLN A 53 -65.11 48.21 22.91
N LEU A 54 -65.63 47.87 21.73
CA LEU A 54 -66.81 48.53 21.16
C LEU A 54 -68.06 48.35 22.03
N SER A 55 -68.24 47.19 22.66
CA SER A 55 -69.35 46.97 23.62
C SER A 55 -69.18 47.81 24.88
N ILE A 56 -67.98 47.85 25.46
CA ILE A 56 -67.67 48.68 26.64
C ILE A 56 -67.85 50.17 26.32
N GLU A 57 -67.35 50.64 25.17
CA GLU A 57 -67.52 52.02 24.72
C GLU A 57 -68.99 52.38 24.47
N LYS A 58 -69.79 51.42 23.99
CA LYS A 58 -71.23 51.58 23.79
C LYS A 58 -71.99 51.66 25.12
N GLU A 59 -71.71 50.75 26.05
CA GLU A 59 -72.27 50.76 27.42
C GLU A 59 -71.91 52.07 28.16
N LEU A 60 -70.66 52.52 28.06
CA LEU A 60 -70.19 53.80 28.63
C LEU A 60 -70.77 55.05 27.92
N LYS A 61 -71.11 54.95 26.63
CA LYS A 61 -71.71 56.07 25.87
C LYS A 61 -73.21 56.24 26.15
N ILE A 62 -73.94 55.16 26.43
CA ILE A 62 -75.40 55.18 26.32
C ILE A 62 -76.10 55.46 27.65
N ASP A 63 -75.66 54.91 28.79
CA ASP A 63 -76.53 54.98 29.97
C ASP A 63 -75.96 55.83 31.12
N VAL A 64 -74.73 55.60 31.60
CA VAL A 64 -74.30 56.24 32.87
C VAL A 64 -74.07 57.75 32.76
N LEU A 65 -73.27 58.24 31.81
CA LEU A 65 -72.95 59.68 31.73
C LEU A 65 -74.12 60.54 31.24
N HIS A 66 -74.93 60.02 30.32
CA HIS A 66 -76.08 60.74 29.79
C HIS A 66 -77.22 60.80 30.82
N GLU A 67 -77.56 59.68 31.47
CA GLU A 67 -78.55 59.69 32.56
C GLU A 67 -78.06 60.48 33.78
N THR A 68 -76.78 60.39 34.15
CA THR A 68 -76.24 61.12 35.32
C THR A 68 -76.21 62.63 35.04
N ARG A 69 -75.81 63.07 33.83
CA ARG A 69 -75.88 64.50 33.44
C ARG A 69 -77.33 64.98 33.33
N HIS A 70 -78.24 64.14 32.85
CA HIS A 70 -79.67 64.45 32.79
C HIS A 70 -80.27 64.59 34.19
N HIS A 71 -80.06 63.61 35.08
CA HIS A 71 -80.49 63.67 36.47
C HIS A 71 -79.88 64.85 37.24
N ASN A 72 -78.58 65.14 37.04
CA ASN A 72 -77.93 66.30 37.66
C ASN A 72 -78.56 67.62 37.18
N ARG A 73 -78.84 67.75 35.87
CA ARG A 73 -79.54 68.92 35.30
C ARG A 73 -80.99 69.04 35.82
N VAL A 74 -81.71 67.94 35.96
CA VAL A 74 -83.06 67.89 36.53
C VAL A 74 -83.04 68.29 38.01
N CYS A 75 -82.10 67.77 38.79
CA CYS A 75 -81.92 68.13 40.21
C CYS A 75 -81.55 69.61 40.37
N LEU A 76 -80.63 70.16 39.57
CA LEU A 76 -80.25 71.58 39.60
C LEU A 76 -81.43 72.52 39.28
N ASN A 77 -82.26 72.16 38.30
CA ASN A 77 -83.48 72.91 37.96
C ASN A 77 -84.56 72.83 39.05
N ALA A 78 -84.59 71.75 39.84
CA ALA A 78 -85.47 71.62 40.99
C ALA A 78 -84.99 72.45 42.19
N VAL A 79 -83.67 72.51 42.40
CA VAL A 79 -83.01 73.28 43.46
C VAL A 79 -83.16 74.80 43.26
N SER A 80 -83.11 75.28 42.01
CA SER A 80 -83.27 76.71 41.70
C SER A 80 -84.68 77.27 42.00
N LYS A 81 -85.62 76.44 42.46
CA LYS A 81 -87.00 76.82 42.78
C LYS A 81 -87.33 76.85 44.28
N PHE A 82 -86.38 76.51 45.16
CA PHE A 82 -86.59 76.48 46.61
C PHE A 82 -85.63 77.45 47.32
N GLU A 83 -86.18 78.49 47.94
CA GLU A 83 -85.48 79.33 48.92
C GLU A 83 -85.80 78.78 50.33
N ASP A 84 -84.74 78.39 51.05
CA ASP A 84 -84.67 77.99 52.46
C ASP A 84 -85.38 76.70 52.94
N SER A 85 -84.64 75.58 52.95
CA SER A 85 -84.81 74.50 53.94
C SER A 85 -83.51 73.70 54.16
N SER A 86 -83.40 72.99 55.29
CA SER A 86 -82.29 72.09 55.64
C SER A 86 -81.99 71.02 54.57
N ASN A 87 -82.94 70.74 53.67
CA ASN A 87 -82.77 69.82 52.55
C ASN A 87 -81.81 70.36 51.47
N LEU A 88 -81.60 71.68 51.38
CA LEU A 88 -80.71 72.30 50.38
C LEU A 88 -79.23 71.93 50.59
N LYS A 89 -78.81 71.71 51.85
CA LYS A 89 -77.42 71.32 52.19
C LYS A 89 -77.12 69.89 51.72
N ASN A 90 -78.03 68.95 51.98
CA ASN A 90 -77.93 67.57 51.52
C ASN A 90 -77.91 67.49 49.99
N VAL A 91 -78.71 68.32 49.30
CA VAL A 91 -78.71 68.34 47.83
C VAL A 91 -77.41 68.91 47.25
N LYS A 92 -76.79 69.92 47.89
CA LYS A 92 -75.47 70.42 47.49
C LYS A 92 -74.37 69.37 47.66
N GLU A 93 -74.39 68.64 48.77
CA GLU A 93 -73.45 67.55 49.06
C GLU A 93 -73.63 66.36 48.09
N ILE A 94 -74.88 66.01 47.76
CA ILE A 94 -75.19 65.03 46.71
C ILE A 94 -74.67 65.49 45.35
N ASN A 95 -74.81 66.78 45.02
CA ASN A 95 -74.32 67.33 43.75
C ASN A 95 -72.78 67.33 43.67
N GLU A 96 -72.09 67.65 44.76
CA GLU A 96 -70.62 67.54 44.83
C GLU A 96 -70.16 66.09 44.69
N THR A 97 -70.84 65.15 45.36
CA THR A 97 -70.57 63.71 45.21
C THR A 97 -70.82 63.24 43.78
N LEU A 98 -71.91 63.66 43.14
CA LEU A 98 -72.21 63.35 41.73
C LEU A 98 -71.16 63.93 40.79
N ARG A 99 -70.65 65.14 41.04
CA ARG A 99 -69.55 65.73 40.26
C ARG A 99 -68.26 64.93 40.40
N GLN A 100 -67.95 64.42 41.60
CA GLN A 100 -66.79 63.58 41.81
C GLN A 100 -66.93 62.24 41.10
N ILE A 101 -68.10 61.60 41.19
CA ILE A 101 -68.40 60.36 40.45
C ILE A 101 -68.25 60.56 38.94
N ILE A 102 -68.73 61.69 38.39
CA ILE A 102 -68.56 62.00 36.96
C ILE A 102 -67.07 62.10 36.61
N LYS A 103 -66.26 62.79 37.42
CA LYS A 103 -64.81 62.88 37.20
C LYS A 103 -64.12 61.53 37.28
N ASP A 104 -64.48 60.70 38.26
CA ASP A 104 -63.89 59.37 38.44
C ASP A 104 -64.27 58.45 37.27
N VAL A 105 -65.50 58.53 36.76
CA VAL A 105 -65.94 57.80 35.56
C VAL A 105 -65.22 58.29 34.31
N GLU A 106 -65.01 59.60 34.16
CA GLU A 106 -64.22 60.17 33.06
C GLU A 106 -62.75 59.72 33.14
N GLN A 107 -62.14 59.68 34.33
CA GLN A 107 -60.78 59.17 34.55
C GLN A 107 -60.67 57.68 34.22
N VAL A 108 -61.59 56.85 34.70
CA VAL A 108 -61.61 55.40 34.40
C VAL A 108 -61.74 55.16 32.89
N LYS A 109 -62.49 56.01 32.18
CA LYS A 109 -62.61 55.95 30.72
C LYS A 109 -61.29 56.30 30.03
N GLU A 110 -60.58 57.33 30.49
CA GLU A 110 -59.27 57.69 29.93
C GLU A 110 -58.21 56.63 30.22
N ASP A 111 -58.12 56.15 31.47
CA ASP A 111 -57.17 55.12 31.90
C ASP A 111 -57.41 53.81 31.14
N SER A 112 -58.67 53.38 31.03
CA SER A 112 -59.00 52.17 30.25
C SER A 112 -58.65 52.34 28.77
N SER A 113 -58.90 53.51 28.17
CA SER A 113 -58.49 53.79 26.79
C SER A 113 -56.97 53.75 26.61
N TYR A 114 -56.20 54.26 27.57
CA TYR A 114 -54.74 54.19 27.58
C TYR A 114 -54.23 52.73 27.65
N TYR A 115 -54.71 51.94 28.62
CA TYR A 115 -54.31 50.54 28.75
C TYR A 115 -54.74 49.69 27.54
N TRP A 116 -55.88 50.01 26.91
CA TRP A 116 -56.32 49.37 25.67
C TRP A 116 -55.37 49.65 24.50
N ALA A 117 -54.97 50.91 24.32
CA ALA A 117 -54.02 51.28 23.27
C ALA A 117 -52.64 50.61 23.48
N GLU A 118 -52.16 50.54 24.72
CA GLU A 118 -50.93 49.84 25.07
C GLU A 118 -51.01 48.33 24.79
N PHE A 119 -52.14 47.70 25.13
CA PHE A 119 -52.35 46.28 24.87
C PHE A 119 -52.42 45.96 23.37
N LEU A 120 -53.08 46.79 22.56
CA LEU A 120 -53.10 46.65 21.10
C LEU A 120 -51.69 46.80 20.49
N LEU A 121 -50.86 47.68 21.05
CA LEU A 121 -49.47 47.83 20.62
C LEU A 121 -48.66 46.55 20.89
N GLN A 122 -48.84 45.93 22.06
CA GLN A 122 -48.21 44.65 22.40
C GLN A 122 -48.67 43.52 21.48
N ILE A 123 -49.97 43.43 21.17
CA ILE A 123 -50.50 42.45 20.20
C ILE A 123 -49.87 42.65 18.82
N LYS A 124 -49.73 43.90 18.37
CA LYS A 124 -49.07 44.24 17.09
C LYS A 124 -47.60 43.82 17.08
N GLN A 125 -46.87 44.04 18.18
CA GLN A 125 -45.49 43.59 18.33
C GLN A 125 -45.39 42.06 18.29
N LEU A 126 -46.26 41.35 19.01
CA LEU A 126 -46.31 39.89 19.01
C LEU A 126 -46.61 39.32 17.62
N LYS A 127 -47.51 39.94 16.86
CA LYS A 127 -47.85 39.58 15.47
C LYS A 127 -46.65 39.74 14.54
N ASN A 128 -45.91 40.84 14.66
CA ASN A 128 -44.69 41.08 13.89
C ASN A 128 -43.59 40.08 14.22
N SER A 129 -43.37 39.79 15.51
CA SER A 129 -42.41 38.76 15.95
C SER A 129 -42.81 37.37 15.46
N SER A 130 -44.10 37.03 15.51
CA SER A 130 -44.63 35.76 14.99
C SER A 130 -44.41 35.60 13.48
N LEU A 131 -44.64 36.67 12.70
CA LEU A 131 -44.33 36.69 11.26
C LEU A 131 -42.82 36.53 10.98
N SER A 132 -41.96 37.18 11.77
CA SER A 132 -40.51 37.04 11.66
C SER A 132 -40.07 35.61 11.95
N ILE A 133 -40.60 34.99 13.01
CA ILE A 133 -40.34 33.59 13.37
C ILE A 133 -40.75 32.65 12.23
N LEU A 134 -41.92 32.83 11.62
CA LEU A 134 -42.37 32.01 10.49
C LEU A 134 -41.44 32.13 9.28
N LYS A 135 -40.93 33.33 9.00
CA LYS A 135 -39.93 33.54 7.95
C LYS A 135 -38.64 32.78 8.27
N SER A 136 -38.10 32.95 9.48
CA SER A 136 -36.90 32.24 9.92
C SER A 136 -37.07 30.72 9.92
N GLN A 137 -38.26 30.20 10.24
CA GLN A 137 -38.54 28.76 10.13
C GLN A 137 -38.50 28.24 8.70
N LYS A 138 -38.95 29.06 7.72
CA LYS A 138 -38.83 28.72 6.30
C LYS A 138 -37.37 28.68 5.88
N ASP A 139 -36.59 29.69 6.27
CA ASP A 139 -35.15 29.79 5.97
C ASP A 139 -34.39 28.60 6.60
N ILE A 140 -34.70 28.21 7.85
CA ILE A 140 -34.10 27.04 8.51
C ILE A 140 -34.40 25.73 7.76
N LYS A 141 -35.63 25.57 7.23
CA LYS A 141 -35.97 24.39 6.42
C LYS A 141 -35.16 24.34 5.12
N GLU A 142 -34.93 25.48 4.48
CA GLU A 142 -34.12 25.59 3.27
C GLU A 142 -32.65 25.28 3.55
N ILE A 143 -32.08 25.89 4.61
CA ILE A 143 -30.72 25.60 5.09
C ILE A 143 -30.55 24.11 5.40
N ARG A 144 -31.53 23.47 6.08
CA ARG A 144 -31.49 22.04 6.38
C ARG A 144 -31.48 21.18 5.11
N ARG A 145 -32.25 21.58 4.09
CA ARG A 145 -32.26 20.89 2.78
C ARG A 145 -30.90 20.99 2.10
N ASP A 146 -30.28 22.17 2.10
CA ASP A 146 -28.99 22.38 1.49
C ASP A 146 -27.86 21.71 2.26
N LEU A 147 -27.92 21.67 3.59
CA LEU A 147 -27.03 20.88 4.42
C LEU A 147 -27.09 19.39 4.05
N GLY A 148 -28.30 18.86 3.79
CA GLY A 148 -28.50 17.49 3.30
C GLY A 148 -27.81 17.25 1.96
N LYS A 149 -27.99 18.16 0.98
CA LYS A 149 -27.29 18.08 -0.32
C LYS A 149 -25.77 18.17 -0.15
N LEU A 150 -25.28 19.05 0.72
CA LEU A 150 -23.85 19.23 0.98
C LEU A 150 -23.27 17.97 1.61
N LYS A 151 -23.97 17.34 2.56
CA LYS A 151 -23.53 16.11 3.24
C LYS A 151 -23.35 14.96 2.23
N VAL A 152 -24.28 14.80 1.28
CA VAL A 152 -24.15 13.82 0.20
C VAL A 152 -22.96 14.15 -0.71
N LYS A 153 -22.80 15.43 -1.12
CA LYS A 153 -21.65 15.87 -1.93
C LYS A 153 -20.31 15.65 -1.23
N VAL A 154 -20.23 15.93 0.07
CA VAL A 154 -19.02 15.69 0.87
C VAL A 154 -18.73 14.20 0.99
N GLN A 155 -19.73 13.34 1.17
CA GLN A 155 -19.54 11.89 1.18
C GLN A 155 -19.08 11.36 -0.19
N ALA A 156 -19.66 11.86 -1.29
CA ALA A 156 -19.24 11.52 -2.64
C ALA A 156 -17.79 11.96 -2.90
N SER A 157 -17.45 13.21 -2.57
CA SER A 157 -16.08 13.74 -2.71
C SER A 157 -15.08 13.03 -1.79
N LYS A 158 -15.50 12.55 -0.61
CA LYS A 158 -14.66 11.71 0.27
C LYS A 158 -14.43 10.31 -0.32
N ARG A 159 -15.43 9.71 -0.97
CA ARG A 159 -15.28 8.44 -1.71
C ARG A 159 -14.36 8.60 -2.92
N GLU A 160 -14.51 9.68 -3.67
CA GLU A 160 -13.65 10.04 -4.80
C GLU A 160 -12.21 10.32 -4.34
N LYS A 161 -12.01 11.08 -3.26
CA LYS A 161 -10.69 11.29 -2.62
C LYS A 161 -10.06 9.98 -2.15
N ASN A 162 -10.84 9.05 -1.60
CA ASN A 162 -10.34 7.74 -1.18
C ASN A 162 -9.96 6.84 -2.37
N GLY A 163 -10.74 6.86 -3.46
CA GLY A 163 -10.41 6.19 -4.72
C GLY A 163 -9.15 6.77 -5.37
N LEU A 164 -9.02 8.10 -5.39
CA LEU A 164 -7.81 8.80 -5.82
C LEU A 164 -6.61 8.49 -4.93
N ARG A 165 -6.78 8.30 -3.62
CA ARG A 165 -5.69 7.90 -2.70
C ARG A 165 -5.13 6.50 -2.99
N HIS A 166 -6.00 5.54 -3.32
CA HIS A 166 -5.56 4.21 -3.75
C HIS A 166 -4.85 4.25 -5.10
N ASN A 167 -5.39 4.99 -6.08
CA ASN A 167 -4.70 5.19 -7.36
C ASN A 167 -3.38 5.98 -7.20
N HIS A 168 -3.29 6.95 -6.29
CA HIS A 168 -2.05 7.72 -6.11
C HIS A 168 -0.97 6.93 -5.39
N SER A 169 -1.33 6.00 -4.51
CA SER A 169 -0.38 5.05 -3.88
C SER A 169 0.09 4.00 -4.87
N TRP A 170 -0.82 3.45 -5.68
CA TRP A 170 -0.48 2.49 -6.73
C TRP A 170 0.33 3.13 -7.84
N ASN A 171 -0.03 4.33 -8.30
CA ASN A 171 0.75 5.10 -9.27
C ASN A 171 2.08 5.59 -8.70
N ARG A 172 2.20 5.88 -7.39
CA ARG A 172 3.49 6.22 -6.77
C ARG A 172 4.40 4.99 -6.66
N SER A 173 3.83 3.83 -6.33
CA SER A 173 4.58 2.56 -6.34
C SER A 173 5.00 2.22 -7.76
N ALA A 174 4.07 2.22 -8.71
CA ALA A 174 4.36 1.95 -10.12
C ALA A 174 5.34 2.98 -10.72
N LEU A 175 5.26 4.26 -10.36
CA LEU A 175 6.23 5.27 -10.78
C LEU A 175 7.61 5.03 -10.14
N SER A 176 7.67 4.66 -8.86
CA SER A 176 8.93 4.29 -8.18
C SER A 176 9.53 3.01 -8.77
N ASP A 177 8.71 2.03 -9.14
CA ASP A 177 9.13 0.79 -9.78
C ASP A 177 9.65 1.07 -11.19
N LEU A 178 9.00 1.97 -11.93
CA LEU A 178 9.43 2.42 -13.25
C LEU A 178 10.71 3.26 -13.18
N GLU A 179 10.85 4.14 -12.19
CA GLU A 179 12.07 4.92 -11.94
C GLU A 179 13.24 4.00 -11.58
N ALA A 180 13.02 3.00 -10.72
CA ALA A 180 14.02 1.98 -10.39
C ALA A 180 14.42 1.15 -11.61
N GLU A 181 13.47 0.81 -12.48
CA GLU A 181 13.72 0.08 -13.71
C GLU A 181 14.49 0.94 -14.74
N VAL A 182 14.20 2.23 -14.84
CA VAL A 182 14.98 3.18 -15.65
C VAL A 182 16.41 3.27 -15.13
N GLU A 183 16.62 3.37 -13.82
CA GLU A 183 17.97 3.37 -13.23
C GLU A 183 18.71 2.05 -13.44
N ARG A 184 17.99 0.91 -13.39
CA ARG A 184 18.53 -0.42 -13.70
C ARG A 184 18.98 -0.49 -15.16
N LEU A 185 18.14 -0.07 -16.10
CA LEU A 185 18.43 -0.06 -17.53
C LEU A 185 19.57 0.91 -17.87
N GLN A 186 19.64 2.06 -17.21
CA GLN A 186 20.78 2.98 -17.37
C GLN A 186 22.09 2.37 -16.87
N ARG A 187 22.09 1.66 -15.73
CA ARG A 187 23.27 0.93 -15.24
C ARG A 187 23.67 -0.17 -16.22
N TYR A 188 22.71 -0.95 -16.69
CA TYR A 188 22.93 -1.98 -17.69
C TYR A 188 23.52 -1.42 -18.98
N TYR A 189 23.00 -0.29 -19.48
CA TYR A 189 23.53 0.39 -20.65
C TYR A 189 24.98 0.88 -20.44
N ARG A 190 25.30 1.44 -19.27
CA ARG A 190 26.68 1.86 -18.95
C ARG A 190 27.64 0.67 -18.91
N GLU A 191 27.22 -0.44 -18.33
CA GLU A 191 28.03 -1.67 -18.28
C GLU A 191 28.24 -2.25 -19.69
N LEU A 192 27.17 -2.32 -20.49
CA LEU A 192 27.26 -2.74 -21.88
C LEU A 192 28.19 -1.81 -22.71
N SER A 193 28.12 -0.50 -22.47
CA SER A 193 29.02 0.48 -23.10
C SER A 193 30.49 0.29 -22.67
N ALA A 194 30.75 0.02 -21.39
CA ALA A 194 32.09 -0.29 -20.91
C ALA A 194 32.62 -1.62 -21.49
N ASN A 195 31.77 -2.63 -21.56
CA ASN A 195 32.11 -3.94 -22.12
C ASN A 195 32.41 -3.85 -23.62
N THR A 196 31.62 -3.10 -24.37
CA THR A 196 31.87 -2.85 -25.80
C THR A 196 33.17 -2.06 -26.03
N ALA A 197 33.51 -1.09 -25.18
CA ALA A 197 34.80 -0.39 -25.24
C ALA A 197 35.99 -1.31 -24.91
N SER A 198 35.85 -2.18 -23.90
CA SER A 198 36.85 -3.19 -23.54
C SER A 198 37.06 -4.23 -24.65
N LEU A 199 35.96 -4.65 -25.28
CA LEU A 199 35.97 -5.56 -26.42
C LEU A 199 36.65 -4.89 -27.62
N ALA A 200 36.33 -3.63 -27.94
CA ALA A 200 36.99 -2.87 -29.00
C ALA A 200 38.51 -2.80 -28.77
N SER A 201 38.94 -2.53 -27.54
CA SER A 201 40.35 -2.51 -27.16
C SER A 201 41.03 -3.88 -27.31
N SER A 202 40.31 -4.96 -26.97
CA SER A 202 40.79 -6.33 -27.13
C SER A 202 40.93 -6.72 -28.61
N VAL A 203 39.97 -6.33 -29.45
CA VAL A 203 40.02 -6.51 -30.90
C VAL A 203 41.21 -5.75 -31.52
N SER A 204 41.48 -4.52 -31.08
CA SER A 204 42.65 -3.76 -31.51
C SER A 204 43.97 -4.45 -31.14
N ARG A 205 44.08 -5.00 -29.92
CA ARG A 205 45.26 -5.77 -29.50
C ARG A 205 45.45 -7.04 -30.32
N LEU A 206 44.36 -7.79 -30.56
CA LEU A 206 44.38 -8.97 -31.41
C LEU A 206 44.82 -8.63 -32.83
N ARG A 207 44.29 -7.55 -33.42
CA ARG A 207 44.71 -7.07 -34.75
C ARG A 207 46.22 -6.81 -34.82
N LEU A 208 46.78 -6.12 -33.82
CA LEU A 208 48.22 -5.84 -33.76
C LEU A 208 49.04 -7.13 -33.60
N SER A 209 48.60 -8.06 -32.75
CA SER A 209 49.24 -9.35 -32.59
C SER A 209 49.22 -10.17 -33.88
N THR A 210 48.09 -10.20 -34.59
CA THR A 210 47.95 -10.89 -35.89
C THR A 210 48.86 -10.28 -36.94
N GLN A 211 48.99 -8.94 -36.99
CA GLN A 211 49.94 -8.29 -37.89
C GLN A 211 51.40 -8.64 -37.57
N GLN A 212 51.75 -8.76 -36.28
CA GLN A 212 53.09 -9.16 -35.87
C GLN A 212 53.38 -10.62 -36.24
N ILE A 213 52.42 -11.52 -36.01
CA ILE A 213 52.51 -12.93 -36.40
C ILE A 213 52.66 -13.05 -37.93
N GLN A 214 51.89 -12.27 -38.72
CA GLN A 214 52.01 -12.26 -40.17
C GLN A 214 53.41 -11.82 -40.63
N LYS A 215 53.98 -10.78 -40.01
CA LYS A 215 55.35 -10.33 -40.31
C LYS A 215 56.39 -11.41 -40.02
N GLU A 216 56.29 -12.07 -38.87
CA GLU A 216 57.23 -13.14 -38.54
C GLU A 216 57.03 -14.39 -39.39
N MET A 217 55.80 -14.70 -39.78
CA MET A 217 55.53 -15.81 -40.70
C MET A 217 56.17 -15.56 -42.08
N ILE A 218 56.07 -14.34 -42.60
CA ILE A 218 56.75 -13.95 -43.86
C ILE A 218 58.28 -14.06 -43.70
N ARG A 219 58.82 -13.62 -42.56
CA ARG A 219 60.26 -13.72 -42.28
C ARG A 219 60.72 -15.18 -42.22
N LEU A 220 59.97 -16.05 -41.54
CA LEU A 220 60.25 -17.48 -41.45
C LEU A 220 60.15 -18.17 -42.80
N LEU A 221 59.11 -17.89 -43.61
CA LEU A 221 59.00 -18.41 -44.97
C LEU A 221 60.18 -17.99 -45.85
N THR A 222 60.64 -16.74 -45.69
CA THR A 222 61.83 -16.23 -46.40
C THR A 222 63.12 -16.93 -45.96
N ASN A 223 63.22 -17.32 -44.69
CA ASN A 223 64.38 -18.04 -44.16
C ASN A 223 64.36 -19.52 -44.55
N ILE A 224 63.18 -20.16 -44.57
CA ILE A 224 63.02 -21.55 -45.02
C ILE A 224 63.44 -21.70 -46.49
N GLY A 225 63.10 -20.73 -47.35
CA GLY A 225 63.56 -20.71 -48.74
C GLY A 225 65.08 -20.55 -48.92
N LYS A 226 65.83 -20.33 -47.83
CA LYS A 226 67.30 -20.21 -47.80
C LYS A 226 68.01 -21.38 -47.10
N LEU A 227 67.26 -22.35 -46.56
CA LEU A 227 67.85 -23.52 -45.90
C LEU A 227 68.23 -24.57 -46.96
N ASP A 228 69.45 -25.12 -46.84
CA ASP A 228 69.82 -26.33 -47.57
C ASP A 228 69.40 -27.59 -46.80
N GLU A 229 69.29 -28.72 -47.51
CA GLU A 229 68.80 -30.00 -46.99
C GLU A 229 69.60 -30.49 -45.77
N LYS A 230 70.88 -30.12 -45.70
CA LYS A 230 71.82 -30.48 -44.63
C LYS A 230 71.52 -29.78 -43.30
N SER A 231 71.08 -28.53 -43.35
CA SER A 231 70.76 -27.72 -42.17
C SER A 231 69.50 -28.19 -41.44
N VAL A 232 68.59 -28.89 -42.13
CA VAL A 232 67.32 -29.39 -41.59
C VAL A 232 67.54 -30.67 -40.77
N GLU A 233 68.45 -31.56 -41.20
CA GLU A 233 68.76 -32.79 -40.47
C GLU A 233 69.41 -32.53 -39.09
N ASP A 234 70.30 -31.53 -39.01
CA ASP A 234 70.96 -31.16 -37.76
C ASP A 234 70.01 -30.50 -36.74
N PHE A 235 68.95 -29.85 -37.21
CA PHE A 235 67.94 -29.23 -36.35
C PHE A 235 67.00 -30.28 -35.73
N VAL A 236 66.57 -31.28 -36.51
CA VAL A 236 65.72 -32.38 -36.02
C VAL A 236 66.43 -33.20 -34.94
N ARG A 237 67.74 -33.41 -35.07
CA ARG A 237 68.55 -34.13 -34.07
C ARG A 237 68.67 -33.38 -32.73
N ASN A 238 68.63 -32.04 -32.74
CA ASN A 238 68.71 -31.21 -31.53
C ASN A 238 67.36 -30.99 -30.85
N PHE A 239 66.25 -31.02 -31.60
CA PHE A 239 64.90 -30.75 -31.06
C PHE A 239 64.35 -31.89 -30.19
N ALA A 240 64.81 -33.13 -30.39
CA ALA A 240 64.44 -34.27 -29.55
C ALA A 240 64.88 -34.14 -28.08
N SER A 241 65.73 -33.16 -27.76
CA SER A 241 66.27 -32.94 -26.41
C SER A 241 65.51 -31.90 -25.56
N TYR A 242 64.54 -31.16 -26.12
CA TYR A 242 64.03 -29.91 -25.49
C TYR A 242 62.52 -29.80 -25.20
N ASN A 243 61.71 -30.84 -25.37
CA ASN A 243 60.28 -30.71 -25.08
C ASN A 243 59.92 -31.02 -23.63
N THR A 244 59.76 -29.97 -22.82
CA THR A 244 58.93 -29.99 -21.61
C THR A 244 57.86 -28.89 -21.70
N LEU A 245 56.64 -29.27 -22.08
CA LEU A 245 55.41 -28.46 -22.19
C LEU A 245 54.87 -27.94 -20.83
N ALA A 246 55.74 -27.64 -19.86
CA ALA A 246 55.36 -27.31 -18.48
C ALA A 246 55.23 -25.79 -18.18
N GLY A 247 55.70 -24.92 -19.07
CA GLY A 247 55.94 -23.50 -18.72
C GLY A 247 54.72 -22.56 -18.72
N ILE A 248 53.72 -22.77 -19.59
CA ILE A 248 52.59 -21.83 -19.73
C ILE A 248 51.42 -22.20 -18.79
N ASN A 249 51.33 -23.48 -18.40
CA ASN A 249 50.21 -24.05 -17.66
C ASN A 249 50.31 -23.94 -16.13
N SER A 250 51.32 -23.25 -15.58
CA SER A 250 51.52 -23.08 -14.13
C SER A 250 50.91 -21.81 -13.54
N LYS A 251 50.62 -20.80 -14.38
CA LYS A 251 50.25 -19.45 -13.90
C LYS A 251 48.84 -19.36 -13.31
N TYR A 252 47.86 -20.05 -13.89
CA TYR A 252 46.47 -19.99 -13.42
C TYR A 252 46.12 -21.15 -12.48
N PRO A 253 45.32 -20.89 -11.43
CA PRO A 253 44.79 -21.94 -10.55
C PRO A 253 43.75 -22.80 -11.28
N LYS A 254 43.66 -24.08 -10.90
CA LYS A 254 42.62 -24.98 -11.42
C LYS A 254 41.25 -24.67 -10.83
N ASP A 255 41.23 -24.37 -9.54
CA ASP A 255 40.04 -24.13 -8.74
C ASP A 255 40.39 -23.25 -7.54
N CYS A 256 39.39 -22.96 -6.70
CA CYS A 256 39.58 -22.14 -5.51
C CYS A 256 40.48 -22.79 -4.45
N ASN A 257 40.58 -24.11 -4.41
CA ASN A 257 41.44 -24.82 -3.47
C ASN A 257 42.91 -24.76 -3.90
N ASP A 258 43.22 -24.88 -5.20
CA ASP A 258 44.55 -24.60 -5.75
C ASP A 258 44.96 -23.14 -5.52
N LEU A 259 44.02 -22.20 -5.65
CA LEU A 259 44.28 -20.81 -5.31
C LEU A 259 44.56 -20.63 -3.79
N PHE A 260 43.85 -21.35 -2.93
CA PHE A 260 44.10 -21.37 -1.49
C PHE A 260 45.47 -21.96 -1.14
N THR A 261 45.90 -23.08 -1.76
CA THR A 261 47.22 -23.66 -1.50
C THR A 261 48.35 -22.74 -1.95
N ARG A 262 48.12 -21.88 -2.95
CA ARG A 262 49.03 -20.80 -3.37
C ARG A 262 49.10 -19.60 -2.43
N GLY A 263 48.39 -19.64 -1.30
CA GLY A 263 48.47 -18.61 -0.25
C GLY A 263 47.39 -17.52 -0.31
N HIS A 264 46.46 -17.58 -1.27
CA HIS A 264 45.35 -16.63 -1.30
C HIS A 264 44.33 -16.95 -0.19
N ARG A 265 43.85 -15.90 0.49
CA ARG A 265 42.93 -16.02 1.64
C ARG A 265 41.69 -15.12 1.55
N VAL A 266 41.61 -14.28 0.53
CA VAL A 266 40.48 -13.35 0.37
C VAL A 266 39.38 -14.04 -0.42
N SER A 267 38.14 -14.00 0.07
CA SER A 267 36.98 -14.44 -0.70
C SER A 267 36.63 -13.41 -1.77
N SER A 268 36.66 -13.80 -3.04
CA SER A 268 36.40 -12.91 -4.18
C SER A 268 36.17 -13.72 -5.45
N VAL A 269 35.92 -13.04 -6.55
CA VAL A 269 35.93 -13.63 -7.89
C VAL A 269 37.36 -13.79 -8.37
N TYR A 270 37.69 -14.99 -8.84
CA TYR A 270 38.99 -15.33 -9.40
C TYR A 270 38.84 -16.04 -10.74
N ARG A 271 39.87 -15.90 -11.58
CA ARG A 271 39.95 -16.59 -12.86
C ARG A 271 40.67 -17.93 -12.72
N VAL A 272 40.01 -19.00 -13.16
CA VAL A 272 40.49 -20.39 -13.06
C VAL A 272 40.51 -21.09 -14.42
N ILE A 273 41.31 -22.16 -14.53
CA ILE A 273 41.33 -23.10 -15.66
C ILE A 273 41.18 -24.53 -15.10
N PRO A 274 39.95 -25.05 -14.95
CA PRO A 274 39.70 -26.34 -14.30
C PRO A 274 40.37 -27.51 -15.04
N ASP A 275 40.23 -27.52 -16.37
CA ASP A 275 40.94 -28.46 -17.24
C ASP A 275 41.95 -27.73 -18.13
N LYS A 276 43.22 -27.97 -17.84
CA LYS A 276 44.37 -27.40 -18.54
C LYS A 276 44.50 -27.82 -20.00
N LEU A 277 43.84 -28.92 -20.41
CA LEU A 277 43.82 -29.37 -21.81
C LEU A 277 42.89 -28.50 -22.65
N THR A 278 41.80 -27.99 -22.05
CA THR A 278 40.82 -27.16 -22.76
C THR A 278 41.27 -25.71 -22.93
N ASN A 279 42.15 -25.23 -22.03
CA ASN A 279 42.58 -23.84 -21.94
C ASN A 279 41.40 -22.83 -21.86
N LYS A 280 40.23 -23.27 -21.37
CA LYS A 280 39.04 -22.44 -21.14
C LYS A 280 39.15 -21.75 -19.78
N PHE A 281 38.85 -20.45 -19.77
CA PHE A 281 38.87 -19.62 -18.57
C PHE A 281 37.47 -19.43 -18.00
N PHE A 282 37.38 -19.45 -16.67
CA PHE A 282 36.13 -19.20 -15.95
C PHE A 282 36.38 -18.21 -14.80
N ASP A 283 35.45 -17.29 -14.61
CA ASP A 283 35.45 -16.37 -13.47
C ASP A 283 34.51 -16.94 -12.39
N VAL A 284 35.06 -17.31 -11.24
CA VAL A 284 34.36 -18.09 -10.20
C VAL A 284 34.46 -17.40 -8.85
N TYR A 285 33.41 -17.48 -8.04
CA TYR A 285 33.47 -16.99 -6.67
C TYR A 285 34.16 -18.03 -5.78
N CYS A 286 35.31 -17.65 -5.23
CA CYS A 286 36.02 -18.45 -4.24
C CYS A 286 35.65 -18.00 -2.84
N HIS A 287 35.05 -18.91 -2.07
CA HIS A 287 34.83 -18.73 -0.65
C HIS A 287 36.04 -19.32 0.10
N MET A 288 36.95 -18.44 0.50
CA MET A 288 38.13 -18.79 1.29
C MET A 288 37.76 -18.89 2.76
N THR A 289 38.05 -20.05 3.35
CA THR A 289 37.93 -20.33 4.78
C THR A 289 39.31 -20.47 5.40
N ASP A 290 39.41 -20.65 6.71
CA ASP A 290 40.71 -20.84 7.38
C ASP A 290 41.43 -22.12 6.93
N THR A 291 40.67 -23.12 6.47
CA THR A 291 41.20 -24.45 6.14
C THR A 291 41.24 -24.75 4.64
N SER A 292 40.44 -24.06 3.83
CA SER A 292 40.34 -24.35 2.40
C SER A 292 39.66 -23.27 1.56
N GLY A 293 39.87 -23.33 0.24
CA GLY A 293 39.13 -22.55 -0.73
C GLY A 293 38.01 -23.37 -1.37
N TRP A 294 36.77 -22.90 -1.24
CA TRP A 294 35.60 -23.51 -1.85
C TRP A 294 35.22 -22.79 -3.15
N THR A 295 34.94 -23.57 -4.19
CA THR A 295 34.41 -23.05 -5.45
C THR A 295 32.89 -23.04 -5.37
N VAL A 296 32.26 -21.85 -5.38
CA VAL A 296 30.80 -21.72 -5.30
C VAL A 296 30.18 -21.93 -6.69
N LEU A 297 29.17 -22.80 -6.75
CA LEU A 297 28.49 -23.25 -7.96
C LEU A 297 27.11 -22.60 -8.16
N LEU A 298 26.38 -22.41 -7.07
CA LEU A 298 25.06 -21.78 -7.04
C LEU A 298 24.98 -20.90 -5.79
N ARG A 299 24.43 -19.71 -5.93
CA ARG A 299 24.02 -18.87 -4.79
C ARG A 299 22.64 -18.27 -5.03
N ARG A 300 21.77 -18.40 -4.02
CA ARG A 300 20.48 -17.72 -3.89
C ARG A 300 20.46 -16.94 -2.59
N ILE A 301 20.04 -15.69 -2.60
CA ILE A 301 20.07 -14.78 -1.44
C ILE A 301 18.85 -13.87 -1.35
N ASP A 302 18.32 -13.38 -2.47
CA ASP A 302 17.37 -12.26 -2.50
C ASP A 302 16.39 -12.25 -3.67
N GLY A 303 16.51 -13.17 -4.64
CA GLY A 303 15.66 -13.23 -5.82
C GLY A 303 16.00 -12.20 -6.91
N GLY A 304 17.16 -11.54 -6.84
CA GLY A 304 17.59 -10.56 -7.83
C GLY A 304 17.93 -11.14 -9.21
N THR A 305 18.11 -12.46 -9.33
CA THR A 305 18.39 -13.14 -10.61
C THR A 305 17.30 -14.16 -10.95
N SER A 306 16.76 -14.09 -12.16
CA SER A 306 15.85 -15.12 -12.68
C SER A 306 16.62 -16.40 -13.02
N PHE A 307 16.13 -17.52 -12.49
CA PHE A 307 16.59 -18.89 -12.78
C PHE A 307 15.69 -19.63 -13.79
N LYS A 308 14.60 -19.00 -14.24
CA LYS A 308 13.85 -19.45 -15.42
C LYS A 308 14.69 -19.15 -16.66
N ARG A 309 15.42 -20.16 -17.13
CA ARG A 309 16.45 -20.04 -18.18
C ARG A 309 16.44 -21.25 -19.08
N VAL A 310 16.84 -21.03 -20.33
CA VAL A 310 16.98 -22.07 -21.36
C VAL A 310 18.28 -22.87 -21.18
N TRP A 311 18.40 -24.00 -21.87
CA TRP A 311 19.54 -24.92 -21.81
C TRP A 311 20.88 -24.21 -21.95
N ASN A 312 20.99 -23.37 -22.99
CA ASN A 312 22.24 -22.68 -23.31
C ASN A 312 22.71 -21.75 -22.18
N ASP A 313 21.79 -21.12 -21.45
CA ASP A 313 22.12 -20.28 -20.30
C ASP A 313 22.66 -21.12 -19.14
N TYR A 314 22.04 -22.28 -18.86
CA TYR A 314 22.53 -23.21 -17.84
C TYR A 314 23.88 -23.84 -18.20
N VAL A 315 24.17 -24.05 -19.49
CA VAL A 315 25.49 -24.51 -19.96
C VAL A 315 26.59 -23.49 -19.62
N HIS A 316 26.38 -22.22 -19.97
CA HIS A 316 27.39 -21.16 -19.84
C HIS A 316 27.45 -20.55 -18.43
N GLY A 317 26.37 -20.64 -17.67
CA GLY A 317 26.22 -19.93 -16.40
C GLY A 317 25.62 -18.54 -16.59
N PHE A 318 25.03 -18.01 -15.52
CA PHE A 318 24.35 -16.72 -15.51
C PHE A 318 24.31 -16.11 -14.11
N GLY A 319 24.01 -14.82 -14.03
CA GLY A 319 23.92 -14.07 -12.77
C GLY A 319 25.22 -13.36 -12.40
N ASN A 320 25.29 -12.88 -11.16
CA ASN A 320 26.43 -12.14 -10.63
C ASN A 320 27.15 -12.98 -9.57
N PRO A 321 28.44 -13.35 -9.74
CA PRO A 321 29.21 -14.08 -8.73
C PRO A 321 29.28 -13.41 -7.34
N TYR A 322 29.09 -12.09 -7.25
CA TYR A 322 28.97 -11.36 -5.98
C TYR A 322 27.55 -11.37 -5.39
N GLY A 323 26.54 -11.78 -6.15
CA GLY A 323 25.14 -11.89 -5.76
C GLY A 323 24.60 -13.31 -6.03
N GLU A 324 23.47 -13.40 -6.72
CA GLU A 324 22.90 -14.68 -7.16
C GLU A 324 23.43 -15.11 -8.52
N PHE A 325 23.78 -16.39 -8.67
CA PHE A 325 24.31 -16.93 -9.91
C PHE A 325 24.23 -18.46 -9.98
N TRP A 326 24.36 -18.97 -11.21
CA TRP A 326 24.67 -20.35 -11.57
C TRP A 326 26.01 -20.38 -12.33
N SER A 327 26.97 -21.20 -11.89
CA SER A 327 28.32 -21.20 -12.46
C SER A 327 28.44 -21.81 -13.86
N GLY A 328 27.40 -22.49 -14.34
CA GLY A 328 27.39 -23.15 -15.64
C GLY A 328 27.71 -24.64 -15.57
N ASN A 329 26.97 -25.45 -16.34
CA ASN A 329 27.10 -26.91 -16.35
C ASN A 329 28.43 -27.35 -16.98
N GLU A 330 28.88 -26.68 -18.03
CA GLU A 330 30.17 -26.98 -18.67
C GLU A 330 31.34 -26.72 -17.70
N PHE A 331 31.25 -25.64 -16.93
CA PHE A 331 32.24 -25.36 -15.87
C PHE A 331 32.24 -26.47 -14.81
N MET A 332 31.07 -26.88 -14.32
CA MET A 332 30.94 -27.96 -13.33
C MET A 332 31.49 -29.29 -13.86
N HIS A 333 31.24 -29.59 -15.14
CA HIS A 333 31.78 -30.78 -15.80
C HIS A 333 33.32 -30.75 -15.80
N LEU A 334 33.93 -29.70 -16.35
CA LEU A 334 35.39 -29.57 -16.42
C LEU A 334 36.05 -29.56 -15.04
N LEU A 335 35.37 -29.01 -14.04
CA LEU A 335 35.84 -28.99 -12.65
C LEU A 335 35.83 -30.36 -11.99
N THR A 336 34.93 -31.27 -12.39
CA THR A 336 34.69 -32.53 -11.66
C THR A 336 35.08 -33.79 -12.44
N VAL A 337 35.36 -33.69 -13.74
CA VAL A 337 35.68 -34.85 -14.59
C VAL A 337 36.99 -35.53 -14.20
N ASN A 338 38.01 -34.75 -13.81
CA ASN A 338 39.36 -35.26 -13.55
C ASN A 338 39.72 -35.34 -12.06
N ILE A 339 38.84 -34.88 -11.17
CA ILE A 339 39.09 -34.86 -9.74
C ILE A 339 37.80 -35.09 -8.96
N LYS A 340 37.87 -35.96 -7.96
CA LYS A 340 36.73 -36.21 -7.08
C LYS A 340 36.51 -34.99 -6.18
N CYS A 341 35.32 -34.40 -6.27
CA CYS A 341 34.94 -33.24 -5.49
C CYS A 341 33.92 -33.61 -4.41
N ARG A 342 34.06 -33.02 -3.22
CA ARG A 342 33.02 -33.01 -2.19
C ARG A 342 32.09 -31.84 -2.47
N LEU A 343 30.78 -32.08 -2.40
CA LEU A 343 29.75 -31.04 -2.44
C LEU A 343 29.33 -30.65 -1.03
N ARG A 344 29.13 -29.35 -0.80
CA ARG A 344 28.47 -28.80 0.37
C ARG A 344 27.35 -27.87 -0.06
N ILE A 345 26.18 -28.05 0.54
CA ILE A 345 25.00 -27.20 0.36
C ILE A 345 24.67 -26.60 1.71
N ASP A 346 24.79 -25.27 1.82
CA ASP A 346 24.45 -24.50 3.02
C ASP A 346 23.11 -23.78 2.79
N MET A 347 22.16 -23.92 3.72
CA MET A 347 20.79 -23.44 3.56
C MET A 347 20.30 -22.68 4.79
N TRP A 348 19.55 -21.60 4.56
CA TRP A 348 18.91 -20.81 5.61
C TRP A 348 17.45 -20.52 5.26
N ASP A 349 16.62 -20.48 6.30
CA ASP A 349 15.23 -20.06 6.19
C ASP A 349 15.01 -18.61 6.62
N PHE A 350 13.76 -18.16 6.58
CA PHE A 350 13.40 -16.79 6.93
C PHE A 350 13.47 -16.49 8.42
N GLU A 351 13.45 -17.51 9.27
CA GLU A 351 13.57 -17.42 10.73
C GLU A 351 15.03 -17.44 11.21
N GLY A 352 15.98 -17.68 10.29
CA GLY A 352 17.41 -17.75 10.57
C GLY A 352 17.91 -19.14 10.95
N ASN A 353 17.07 -20.17 10.85
CA ASN A 353 17.50 -21.56 11.03
C ASN A 353 18.45 -21.95 9.91
N TYR A 354 19.47 -22.74 10.25
CA TYR A 354 20.53 -23.17 9.35
C TYR A 354 20.61 -24.69 9.31
N LYS A 355 20.65 -25.25 8.10
CA LYS A 355 20.93 -26.67 7.84
C LYS A 355 21.95 -26.80 6.71
N TYR A 356 22.64 -27.93 6.68
CA TYR A 356 23.61 -28.23 5.64
C TYR A 356 23.56 -29.70 5.20
N ALA A 357 23.93 -29.93 3.94
CA ALA A 357 24.12 -31.24 3.34
C ALA A 357 25.52 -31.33 2.73
N VAL A 358 26.18 -32.47 2.91
CA VAL A 358 27.49 -32.76 2.35
C VAL A 358 27.45 -34.10 1.65
N TYR A 359 27.99 -34.15 0.44
CA TYR A 359 28.16 -35.37 -0.35
C TYR A 359 29.64 -35.57 -0.64
N ASP A 360 30.17 -36.75 -0.32
CA ASP A 360 31.60 -37.07 -0.52
C ASP A 360 32.00 -37.29 -2.00
N GLU A 361 31.06 -37.15 -2.92
CA GLU A 361 31.28 -37.11 -4.36
C GLU A 361 30.25 -36.19 -5.00
N PHE A 362 30.71 -35.40 -5.96
CA PHE A 362 29.90 -34.63 -6.89
C PHE A 362 30.62 -34.58 -8.21
N ARG A 363 29.98 -35.12 -9.24
CA ARG A 363 30.45 -35.09 -10.61
C ARG A 363 29.29 -34.74 -11.53
N VAL A 364 29.61 -33.93 -12.54
CA VAL A 364 28.72 -33.60 -13.64
C VAL A 364 29.36 -34.16 -14.91
N ASP A 365 28.65 -35.03 -15.62
CA ASP A 365 29.15 -35.61 -16.87
C ASP A 365 29.08 -34.57 -18.03
N SER A 366 29.51 -34.96 -19.23
CA SER A 366 29.60 -34.04 -20.37
C SER A 366 28.23 -33.66 -20.95
N ALA A 367 28.22 -32.71 -21.88
CA ALA A 367 27.04 -32.35 -22.66
C ALA A 367 26.43 -33.53 -23.43
N GLU A 368 27.26 -34.48 -23.91
CA GLU A 368 26.81 -35.71 -24.60
C GLU A 368 26.00 -36.63 -23.69
N SER A 369 26.25 -36.55 -22.38
CA SER A 369 25.50 -37.27 -21.34
C SER A 369 24.50 -36.36 -20.64
N ASN A 370 24.11 -35.24 -21.26
CA ASN A 370 23.16 -34.25 -20.74
C ASN A 370 23.50 -33.79 -19.31
N TYR A 371 24.79 -33.59 -19.01
CA TYR A 371 25.28 -33.15 -17.71
C TYR A 371 24.77 -33.99 -16.53
N ARG A 372 24.70 -35.31 -16.72
CA ARG A 372 24.25 -36.27 -15.72
C ARG A 372 24.94 -36.04 -14.37
N LEU A 373 24.15 -36.01 -13.30
CA LEU A 373 24.64 -35.88 -11.94
C LEU A 373 25.12 -37.22 -11.39
N LYS A 374 26.27 -37.20 -10.72
CA LYS A 374 26.68 -38.25 -9.79
C LYS A 374 26.96 -37.66 -8.43
N ILE A 375 26.35 -38.23 -7.38
CA ILE A 375 26.61 -37.85 -6.00
C ILE A 375 27.01 -39.04 -5.14
N GLY A 376 27.74 -38.75 -4.08
CA GLY A 376 28.30 -39.73 -3.15
C GLY A 376 27.48 -39.95 -1.89
N ARG A 377 28.15 -40.43 -0.84
CA ARG A 377 27.55 -40.66 0.47
C ARG A 377 27.19 -39.34 1.13
N TYR A 378 25.97 -39.27 1.66
CA TYR A 378 25.44 -38.12 2.36
C TYR A 378 25.90 -38.06 3.82
N THR A 379 26.20 -36.85 4.29
CA THR A 379 26.29 -36.47 5.70
C THR A 379 25.68 -35.07 5.89
N GLY A 380 25.18 -34.75 7.08
CA GLY A 380 24.61 -33.44 7.37
C GLY A 380 23.38 -33.51 8.27
N ASN A 381 22.77 -32.36 8.51
CA ASN A 381 21.55 -32.23 9.32
C ASN A 381 20.34 -31.76 8.49
N ALA A 382 20.49 -31.63 7.18
CA ALA A 382 19.43 -31.17 6.29
C ALA A 382 18.45 -32.25 5.83
N GLY A 383 18.72 -33.54 6.06
CA GLY A 383 18.10 -34.66 5.34
C GLY A 383 18.69 -34.84 3.93
N ASN A 384 18.56 -36.04 3.35
CA ASN A 384 19.22 -36.40 2.08
C ASN A 384 18.31 -36.14 0.86
N CYS A 385 18.09 -34.89 0.50
CA CYS A 385 17.19 -34.55 -0.62
C CYS A 385 17.83 -34.60 -2.02
N MET A 386 19.14 -34.83 -2.16
CA MET A 386 19.74 -35.05 -3.48
C MET A 386 19.72 -36.52 -3.92
N SER A 387 19.45 -37.49 -3.05
CA SER A 387 19.55 -38.92 -3.40
C SER A 387 18.63 -39.34 -4.55
N LEU A 388 17.46 -38.71 -4.67
CA LEU A 388 16.54 -38.95 -5.80
C LEU A 388 17.12 -38.48 -7.15
N HIS A 389 18.05 -37.53 -7.10
CA HIS A 389 18.64 -36.89 -8.26
C HIS A 389 19.95 -37.58 -8.71
N ASP A 390 20.47 -38.56 -7.95
CA ASP A 390 21.68 -39.31 -8.36
C ASP A 390 21.43 -40.06 -9.67
N GLY A 391 22.34 -39.87 -10.63
CA GLY A 391 22.26 -40.47 -11.96
C GLY A 391 21.30 -39.76 -12.92
N MET A 392 20.61 -38.71 -12.51
CA MET A 392 19.65 -38.00 -13.37
C MET A 392 20.34 -37.04 -14.33
N MET A 393 19.76 -36.90 -15.52
CA MET A 393 20.20 -35.92 -16.53
C MET A 393 19.66 -34.53 -16.17
N PHE A 394 20.34 -33.49 -16.62
CA PHE A 394 19.88 -32.13 -16.41
C PHE A 394 18.74 -31.80 -17.41
N SER A 395 17.71 -31.10 -16.96
CA SER A 395 16.59 -30.66 -17.82
C SER A 395 16.36 -29.16 -17.68
N THR A 396 15.90 -28.53 -18.75
CA THR A 396 15.44 -27.13 -18.81
C THR A 396 14.11 -27.05 -19.57
N GLU A 397 13.47 -25.87 -19.57
CA GLU A 397 12.17 -25.69 -20.24
C GLU A 397 12.19 -26.08 -21.73
N ASP A 398 13.34 -25.95 -22.39
CA ASP A 398 13.58 -26.19 -23.81
C ASP A 398 14.37 -27.49 -24.09
N ASN A 399 14.74 -28.26 -23.06
CA ASN A 399 15.47 -29.52 -23.20
C ASN A 399 15.05 -30.51 -22.11
N ASP A 400 14.10 -31.39 -22.45
CA ASP A 400 13.52 -32.37 -21.53
C ASP A 400 14.34 -33.67 -21.51
N ASN A 401 15.00 -33.93 -20.38
CA ASN A 401 15.73 -35.18 -20.12
C ASN A 401 15.29 -35.84 -18.80
N ASP A 402 14.13 -35.44 -18.29
CA ASP A 402 13.61 -36.01 -17.06
C ASP A 402 12.82 -37.30 -17.35
N HIS A 403 12.37 -38.01 -16.31
CA HIS A 403 11.66 -39.29 -16.46
C HIS A 403 10.13 -39.13 -16.30
N SER A 404 9.65 -37.89 -16.21
CA SER A 404 8.22 -37.59 -16.10
C SER A 404 7.56 -37.59 -17.49
N GLU A 405 6.27 -37.92 -17.54
CA GLU A 405 5.47 -37.76 -18.77
C GLU A 405 5.26 -36.28 -19.14
N ARG A 406 5.47 -35.37 -18.18
CA ARG A 406 5.40 -33.93 -18.32
C ARG A 406 6.77 -33.33 -18.01
N ASN A 407 7.31 -32.46 -18.87
CA ASN A 407 8.56 -31.74 -18.62
C ASN A 407 8.49 -30.94 -17.30
N LEU A 408 9.18 -31.44 -16.26
CA LEU A 408 9.16 -30.83 -14.93
C LEU A 408 9.86 -29.48 -14.94
N ALA A 409 10.95 -29.34 -15.70
CA ALA A 409 11.67 -28.08 -15.82
C ALA A 409 10.81 -26.96 -16.43
N HIS A 410 9.93 -27.30 -17.38
CA HIS A 410 8.95 -26.37 -17.94
C HIS A 410 7.89 -25.96 -16.91
N ILE A 411 7.36 -26.92 -16.15
CA ILE A 411 6.30 -26.67 -15.15
C ILE A 411 6.83 -25.85 -13.97
N LEU A 412 8.03 -26.19 -13.49
CA LEU A 412 8.67 -25.59 -12.31
C LEU A 412 9.51 -24.35 -12.66
N GLU A 413 9.58 -23.99 -13.95
CA GLU A 413 10.23 -22.79 -14.46
C GLU A 413 11.71 -22.65 -14.06
N GLY A 414 12.47 -23.74 -14.08
CA GLY A 414 13.90 -23.74 -13.75
C GLY A 414 14.61 -25.03 -14.17
N GLY A 415 15.94 -24.97 -14.24
CA GLY A 415 16.77 -26.10 -14.66
C GLY A 415 17.30 -26.90 -13.46
N TRP A 416 17.18 -28.23 -13.51
CA TRP A 416 17.66 -29.11 -12.44
C TRP A 416 17.83 -30.55 -12.94
N TRP A 417 18.43 -31.40 -12.10
CA TRP A 417 18.52 -32.85 -12.33
C TRP A 417 17.22 -33.55 -11.91
N PHE A 418 16.14 -33.30 -12.63
CA PHE A 418 14.82 -33.89 -12.32
C PHE A 418 14.76 -35.39 -12.66
N LYS A 419 13.93 -36.13 -11.94
CA LYS A 419 13.56 -37.51 -12.28
C LYS A 419 12.12 -37.51 -12.80
N ASP A 420 11.24 -38.29 -12.21
CA ASP A 420 9.78 -38.26 -12.34
C ASP A 420 9.14 -37.42 -11.23
N SER A 421 9.97 -36.90 -10.33
CA SER A 421 9.64 -36.06 -9.18
C SER A 421 10.93 -35.34 -8.73
N PHE A 422 10.89 -34.63 -7.61
CA PHE A 422 12.04 -33.98 -7.00
C PHE A 422 11.92 -33.97 -5.47
N SER A 423 13.04 -34.09 -4.78
CA SER A 423 13.11 -33.86 -3.32
C SER A 423 13.91 -32.61 -2.98
N SER A 424 14.61 -32.04 -3.96
CA SER A 424 15.29 -30.76 -3.91
C SER A 424 15.11 -30.02 -5.23
N PHE A 425 14.97 -28.71 -5.19
CA PHE A 425 14.92 -27.84 -6.36
C PHE A 425 15.45 -26.45 -5.98
N LEU A 426 16.76 -26.25 -6.11
CA LEU A 426 17.44 -25.05 -5.60
C LEU A 426 17.43 -23.86 -6.58
N THR A 427 17.01 -24.10 -7.82
CA THR A 427 16.91 -23.14 -8.92
C THR A 427 15.49 -22.63 -9.13
N GLY A 428 14.55 -22.95 -8.23
CA GLY A 428 13.17 -22.47 -8.29
C GLY A 428 12.99 -20.99 -8.00
N TYR A 429 11.74 -20.53 -8.05
CA TYR A 429 11.33 -19.16 -7.82
C TYR A 429 11.62 -18.71 -6.38
N TYR A 430 12.05 -17.46 -6.21
CA TYR A 430 12.36 -16.90 -4.91
C TYR A 430 11.11 -16.31 -4.25
N TYR A 431 10.50 -17.03 -3.31
CA TYR A 431 9.39 -16.51 -2.50
C TYR A 431 9.89 -15.77 -1.26
N THR A 432 9.43 -14.54 -1.04
CA THR A 432 9.92 -13.63 0.02
C THR A 432 9.38 -13.92 1.43
N SER A 433 8.41 -14.82 1.58
CA SER A 433 7.78 -15.18 2.85
C SER A 433 8.13 -16.58 3.36
N GLY A 434 8.89 -17.36 2.60
CA GLY A 434 9.15 -18.77 2.85
C GLY A 434 7.93 -19.65 2.57
N TYR A 435 6.89 -19.57 3.40
CA TYR A 435 5.63 -20.26 3.13
C TYR A 435 4.93 -19.64 1.93
N TYR A 436 4.50 -20.49 1.01
CA TYR A 436 3.70 -20.09 -0.15
C TYR A 436 2.59 -21.12 -0.40
N ASN A 437 1.50 -20.67 -1.01
CA ASN A 437 0.39 -21.54 -1.38
C ASN A 437 0.36 -21.66 -2.90
N PRO A 438 0.70 -22.82 -3.47
CA PRO A 438 0.54 -23.08 -4.89
C PRO A 438 -0.96 -23.24 -5.16
N LYS A 439 -1.68 -22.12 -5.34
CA LYS A 439 -3.14 -22.19 -5.52
C LYS A 439 -3.56 -22.83 -6.84
N ASP A 440 -2.69 -22.83 -7.86
CA ASP A 440 -2.95 -23.39 -9.20
C ASP A 440 -1.68 -23.90 -9.92
N LYS A 441 -0.52 -23.96 -9.25
CA LYS A 441 0.77 -24.42 -9.81
C LYS A 441 1.35 -25.57 -8.99
N GLU A 442 2.25 -26.36 -9.57
CA GLU A 442 3.14 -27.23 -8.78
C GLU A 442 4.05 -26.36 -7.88
N THR A 443 4.63 -26.97 -6.85
CA THR A 443 5.53 -26.32 -5.89
C THR A 443 6.85 -25.91 -6.56
N ASP A 444 6.95 -24.63 -6.93
CA ASP A 444 8.05 -24.09 -7.77
C ASP A 444 9.09 -23.23 -7.02
N GLY A 445 9.13 -23.28 -5.69
CA GLY A 445 10.03 -22.48 -4.87
C GLY A 445 11.47 -23.01 -4.78
N ILE A 446 12.30 -22.39 -3.95
CA ILE A 446 13.63 -22.94 -3.61
C ILE A 446 13.47 -24.04 -2.56
N ILE A 447 13.37 -25.28 -3.00
CA ILE A 447 12.87 -26.39 -2.18
C ILE A 447 14.01 -27.28 -1.70
N TRP A 448 13.96 -27.62 -0.42
CA TRP A 448 14.63 -28.77 0.16
C TRP A 448 13.63 -29.47 1.08
N TYR A 449 13.07 -30.58 0.63
CA TYR A 449 11.86 -31.19 1.20
C TYR A 449 11.92 -31.41 2.72
N THR A 450 13.10 -31.82 3.22
CA THR A 450 13.32 -32.15 4.64
C THR A 450 13.82 -30.96 5.47
N PHE A 451 13.87 -29.75 4.89
CA PHE A 451 14.31 -28.56 5.63
C PHE A 451 13.27 -28.16 6.68
N LYS A 452 12.00 -28.06 6.29
CA LYS A 452 10.85 -27.94 7.19
C LYS A 452 9.89 -29.10 6.92
N GLU A 453 10.05 -30.19 7.66
CA GLU A 453 9.33 -31.45 7.42
C GLU A 453 7.81 -31.26 7.42
N GLU A 454 7.30 -30.37 8.28
CA GLU A 454 5.88 -30.05 8.37
C GLU A 454 5.32 -29.31 7.14
N ALA A 455 6.19 -28.62 6.39
CA ALA A 455 5.82 -27.82 5.23
C ALA A 455 6.15 -28.52 3.90
N GLY A 456 7.19 -29.36 3.91
CA GLY A 456 7.71 -30.02 2.72
C GLY A 456 8.02 -29.01 1.61
N GLU A 457 7.41 -29.23 0.46
CA GLU A 457 7.57 -28.41 -0.75
C GLU A 457 6.85 -27.05 -0.68
N ARG A 458 6.03 -26.79 0.34
CA ARG A 458 5.30 -25.51 0.50
C ARG A 458 6.14 -24.42 1.18
N TYR A 459 7.43 -24.68 1.36
CA TYR A 459 8.38 -23.75 1.97
C TYR A 459 9.57 -23.51 1.05
N SER A 460 9.74 -22.26 0.63
CA SER A 460 10.91 -21.79 -0.12
C SER A 460 11.99 -21.30 0.84
N LEU A 461 13.24 -21.72 0.60
CA LEU A 461 14.39 -21.27 1.37
C LEU A 461 14.69 -19.78 1.10
N LYS A 462 15.23 -19.09 2.11
CA LYS A 462 15.68 -17.69 2.03
C LYS A 462 17.04 -17.57 1.36
N ARG A 463 17.95 -18.49 1.67
CA ARG A 463 19.32 -18.48 1.14
C ARG A 463 19.79 -19.91 0.93
N VAL A 464 20.46 -20.15 -0.18
CA VAL A 464 21.19 -21.40 -0.43
C VAL A 464 22.51 -21.11 -1.14
N GLU A 465 23.57 -21.82 -0.73
CA GLU A 465 24.87 -21.81 -1.38
C GLU A 465 25.32 -23.25 -1.64
N MET A 466 25.51 -23.61 -2.91
CA MET A 466 26.08 -24.89 -3.32
C MET A 466 27.54 -24.66 -3.72
N LYS A 467 28.47 -25.41 -3.13
CA LYS A 467 29.90 -25.24 -3.36
C LYS A 467 30.66 -26.56 -3.29
N VAL A 468 31.78 -26.62 -3.99
CA VAL A 468 32.61 -27.82 -4.08
C VAL A 468 34.03 -27.58 -3.63
N GLN A 469 34.64 -28.66 -3.16
CA GLN A 469 36.05 -28.72 -2.81
C GLN A 469 36.64 -30.03 -3.33
N PRO A 470 37.79 -30.01 -4.03
CA PRO A 470 38.51 -31.22 -4.39
C PRO A 470 38.89 -32.06 -3.16
N ILE A 471 38.67 -33.37 -3.23
CA ILE A 471 39.11 -34.33 -2.23
C ILE A 471 40.49 -34.83 -2.66
N ASN A 472 41.54 -34.28 -2.06
CA ASN A 472 42.85 -34.89 -2.15
C ASN A 472 42.83 -36.11 -1.21
N TYR A 473 42.79 -37.33 -1.77
CA TYR A 473 43.21 -38.49 -1.01
C TYR A 473 44.71 -38.31 -0.76
N VAL A 474 45.06 -38.01 0.49
CA VAL A 474 46.45 -37.95 0.98
C VAL A 474 47.05 -39.35 0.91
#